data_AF-D0EZ64-F1
#
_entry.id   AF-D0EZ64-F1
#
_cell.length_a   1.000
_cell.length_b   1.000
_cell.length_c   1.000
_cell.angle_alpha   90.00
_cell.angle_beta   90.00
_cell.angle_gamma   90.00
#
_symmetry.space_group_name_H-M   'P 1'
#
loop_
_entity.id
_entity.type
_entity.pdbx_description
1 polymer ?
#
loop_
_entity_poly.entity_id
_entity_poly.type
_entity_poly.pdbx_seq_one_letter_code
_entity_poly.pdbx_strand_id
1 'polypeptide(L)'
;TYVLTGPIERADVLWQEWDEKKAPLLKDSSKRAMITLVETALRALPDILSGRVSATDVLFPDSSMELVEGIYKNNETADYFNEVLADTLTAFIEERLKEDPNAEIRILEIGVGTGGTSAAVFKRLKEVKHHVKEYCYTDLSKAFFMHAEKEYGPDNPYLTYKRFNVEEPPALQGIEAGAYDAVIAANVLRATKNIRRTLRNAKAVLKKNGILLLNEISSHSVYSHLTFGLLEGWWLYEDAKLRIPG
;
A
#
# COMPACT_ATOMS: atom_id res chain seq x y z
N THR A 1 1.31 18.17 -24.58
CA THR A 1 0.75 19.37 -23.94
C THR A 1 -0.75 19.34 -24.14
N TYR A 2 -1.52 19.09 -23.08
CA TYR A 2 -2.96 19.28 -23.14
C TYR A 2 -3.22 20.79 -23.17
N VAL A 3 -3.71 21.29 -24.30
CA VAL A 3 -4.14 22.68 -24.43
C VAL A 3 -5.64 22.67 -24.22
N LEU A 4 -6.13 23.42 -23.24
CA LEU A 4 -7.56 23.67 -23.09
C LEU A 4 -8.01 24.51 -24.30
N THR A 5 -8.70 23.89 -25.24
CA THR A 5 -9.14 24.53 -26.49
C THR A 5 -10.59 25.05 -26.43
N GLY A 6 -11.17 25.16 -25.24
CA GLY A 6 -12.57 25.58 -25.04
C GLY A 6 -12.72 26.59 -23.90
N PRO A 7 -13.89 27.25 -23.80
CA PRO A 7 -14.19 28.14 -22.68
C PRO A 7 -14.13 27.35 -21.36
N ILE A 8 -13.41 27.88 -20.38
CA ILE A 8 -13.33 27.31 -19.05
C ILE A 8 -14.66 27.62 -18.34
N GLU A 9 -15.46 26.59 -18.08
CA GLU A 9 -16.67 26.75 -17.26
C GLU A 9 -16.30 27.26 -15.87
N ARG A 10 -17.19 28.05 -15.28
CA ARG A 10 -16.95 28.55 -13.93
C ARG A 10 -16.95 27.37 -12.94
N ALA A 11 -16.01 27.39 -12.00
CA ALA A 11 -15.83 26.28 -11.06
C ALA A 11 -17.08 25.97 -10.23
N ASP A 12 -17.92 26.97 -9.94
CA ASP A 12 -19.19 26.78 -9.21
C ASP A 12 -20.18 25.90 -9.99
N VAL A 13 -20.23 26.05 -11.32
CA VAL A 13 -21.09 25.23 -12.19
C VAL A 13 -20.59 23.78 -12.21
N LEU A 14 -19.27 23.59 -12.34
CA LEU A 14 -18.65 22.25 -12.35
C LEU A 14 -18.82 21.54 -11.00
N TRP A 15 -18.74 22.27 -9.88
CA TRP A 15 -18.99 21.69 -8.56
C TRP A 15 -20.45 21.29 -8.37
N GLN A 16 -21.39 22.10 -8.87
CA GLN A 16 -22.80 21.73 -8.84
C GLN A 16 -23.04 20.45 -9.65
N GLU A 17 -22.49 20.35 -10.86
CA GLU A 17 -22.61 19.16 -11.70
C GLU A 17 -21.97 17.92 -11.03
N TRP A 18 -20.81 18.10 -10.38
CA TRP A 18 -20.15 17.05 -9.59
C TRP A 18 -21.05 16.56 -8.45
N ASP A 19 -21.63 17.48 -7.68
CA ASP A 19 -22.49 17.17 -6.54
C ASP A 19 -23.77 16.42 -6.96
N GLU A 20 -24.35 16.79 -8.10
CA GLU A 20 -25.50 16.10 -8.68
C GLU A 20 -25.14 14.67 -9.16
N LYS A 21 -24.03 14.53 -9.89
CA LYS A 21 -23.59 13.24 -10.45
C LYS A 21 -23.07 12.25 -9.41
N LYS A 22 -22.45 12.73 -8.32
CA LYS A 22 -21.87 11.85 -7.30
C LYS A 22 -22.92 11.20 -6.39
N ALA A 23 -24.06 11.86 -6.16
CA ALA A 23 -25.08 11.42 -5.21
C ALA A 23 -25.51 9.94 -5.36
N PRO A 24 -25.80 9.40 -6.56
CA PRO A 24 -26.11 7.98 -6.71
C PRO A 24 -24.90 7.06 -6.46
N LEU A 25 -23.68 7.51 -6.77
CA LEU A 25 -22.46 6.73 -6.64
C LEU A 25 -22.06 6.52 -5.16
N LEU A 26 -22.40 7.48 -4.29
CA LEU A 26 -22.14 7.39 -2.86
C LEU A 26 -22.91 6.26 -2.15
N LYS A 27 -23.87 5.60 -2.80
CA LYS A 27 -24.57 4.42 -2.23
C LYS A 27 -23.67 3.19 -2.14
N ASP A 28 -22.68 3.10 -3.03
CA ASP A 28 -21.66 2.06 -3.05
C ASP A 28 -20.49 2.48 -2.12
N SER A 29 -20.11 1.63 -1.17
CA SER A 29 -19.07 1.95 -0.18
C SER A 29 -17.69 2.14 -0.80
N SER A 30 -17.35 1.32 -1.81
CA SER A 30 -16.09 1.40 -2.55
C SER A 30 -15.98 2.75 -3.26
N LYS A 31 -17.04 3.11 -3.99
CA LYS A 31 -17.11 4.39 -4.70
C LYS A 31 -17.16 5.57 -3.73
N ARG A 32 -17.85 5.44 -2.59
CA ARG A 32 -17.91 6.47 -1.56
C ARG A 32 -16.51 6.82 -1.05
N ALA A 33 -15.70 5.83 -0.67
CA ALA A 33 -14.34 6.08 -0.19
C ALA A 33 -13.50 6.82 -1.25
N MET A 34 -13.54 6.35 -2.51
CA MET A 34 -12.83 7.00 -3.60
C MET A 34 -13.30 8.44 -3.84
N ILE A 35 -14.61 8.66 -3.95
CA ILE A 35 -15.19 9.98 -4.21
C ILE A 35 -14.86 10.95 -3.08
N THR A 36 -14.99 10.52 -1.82
CA THR A 36 -14.66 11.33 -0.66
C THR A 36 -13.19 11.75 -0.68
N LEU A 37 -12.26 10.84 -0.97
CA LEU A 37 -10.83 11.16 -0.99
C LEU A 37 -10.49 12.15 -2.13
N VAL A 38 -10.94 11.88 -3.36
CA VAL A 38 -10.62 12.74 -4.51
C VAL A 38 -11.30 14.09 -4.40
N GLU A 39 -12.52 14.16 -3.87
CA GLU A 39 -13.21 15.43 -3.65
C GLU A 39 -12.50 16.27 -2.59
N THR A 40 -12.07 15.65 -1.48
CA THR A 40 -11.31 16.32 -0.42
C THR A 40 -10.03 16.93 -1.00
N ALA A 41 -9.29 16.16 -1.80
CA ALA A 41 -8.09 16.62 -2.48
C ALA A 41 -8.38 17.74 -3.48
N LEU A 42 -9.41 17.58 -4.32
CA LEU A 42 -9.79 18.54 -5.35
C LEU A 42 -10.24 19.89 -4.77
N ARG A 43 -10.99 19.88 -3.67
CA ARG A 43 -11.41 21.11 -2.98
C ARG A 43 -10.22 21.89 -2.41
N ALA A 44 -9.21 21.18 -1.88
CA ALA A 44 -7.99 21.77 -1.35
C ALA A 44 -6.91 22.04 -2.42
N LEU A 45 -7.11 21.58 -3.66
CA LEU A 45 -6.08 21.59 -4.70
C LEU A 45 -5.45 22.98 -4.94
N PRO A 46 -6.18 24.10 -4.99
CA PRO A 46 -5.56 25.42 -5.15
C PRO A 46 -4.61 25.78 -4.00
N ASP A 47 -4.94 25.38 -2.78
CA ASP A 47 -4.11 25.64 -1.59
C ASP A 47 -2.91 24.71 -1.55
N ILE A 48 -3.07 23.45 -1.97
CA ILE A 48 -1.97 22.49 -2.13
C ILE A 48 -0.98 23.01 -3.18
N LEU A 49 -1.46 23.39 -4.37
CA LEU A 49 -0.62 23.84 -5.48
C LEU A 49 0.06 25.20 -5.21
N SER A 50 -0.53 26.03 -4.36
CA SER A 50 0.10 27.28 -3.89
C SER A 50 1.00 27.08 -2.67
N GLY A 51 1.11 25.86 -2.14
CA GLY A 51 1.92 25.54 -0.96
C GLY A 51 1.36 26.09 0.36
N ARG A 52 0.10 26.56 0.37
CA ARG A 52 -0.58 27.04 1.58
C ARG A 52 -0.90 25.90 2.55
N VAL A 53 -1.18 24.71 2.03
CA VAL A 53 -1.41 23.50 2.82
C VAL A 53 -0.63 22.32 2.23
N SER A 54 -0.21 21.38 3.08
CA SER A 54 0.42 20.14 2.62
C SER A 54 -0.65 19.16 2.13
N ALA A 55 -0.39 18.48 1.01
CA ALA A 55 -1.25 17.39 0.54
C ALA A 55 -1.35 16.26 1.58
N THR A 56 -0.28 16.00 2.32
CA THR A 56 -0.27 15.00 3.40
C THR A 56 -1.29 15.35 4.47
N ASP A 57 -1.35 16.61 4.91
CA ASP A 57 -2.27 17.04 5.97
C ASP A 57 -3.74 16.99 5.50
N VAL A 58 -3.97 17.18 4.21
CA VAL A 58 -5.30 17.08 3.59
C VAL A 58 -5.76 15.62 3.47
N LEU A 59 -4.87 14.70 3.04
CA LEU A 59 -5.21 13.29 2.84
C LEU A 59 -5.18 12.47 4.13
N PHE A 60 -4.41 12.92 5.14
CA PHE A 60 -4.22 12.26 6.43
C PHE A 60 -4.47 13.26 7.58
N PRO A 61 -5.69 13.82 7.70
CA PRO A 61 -6.01 14.80 8.74
C PRO A 61 -5.76 14.20 10.13
N ASP A 62 -5.15 14.98 11.02
CA ASP A 62 -4.78 14.54 12.38
C ASP A 62 -3.92 13.26 12.42
N SER A 63 -3.16 12.99 11.36
CA SER A 63 -2.43 11.73 11.16
C SER A 63 -3.33 10.48 11.12
N SER A 64 -4.61 10.65 10.83
CA SER A 64 -5.59 9.57 10.67
C SER A 64 -5.51 8.94 9.28
N MET A 65 -5.84 7.64 9.22
CA MET A 65 -5.92 6.87 7.98
C MET A 65 -7.34 6.76 7.45
N GLU A 66 -8.33 7.30 8.15
CA GLU A 66 -9.76 7.06 7.87
C GLU A 66 -10.15 7.38 6.42
N LEU A 67 -9.63 8.48 5.85
CA LEU A 67 -9.90 8.86 4.46
C LEU A 67 -9.28 7.92 3.42
N VAL A 68 -8.20 7.22 3.78
CA VAL A 68 -7.37 6.42 2.86
C VAL A 68 -7.58 4.92 3.05
N GLU A 69 -8.00 4.47 4.24
CA GLU A 69 -8.20 3.05 4.55
C GLU A 69 -9.14 2.39 3.54
N GLY A 70 -10.26 3.05 3.23
CA GLY A 70 -11.26 2.61 2.25
C GLY A 70 -10.73 2.43 0.82
N ILE A 71 -9.53 2.91 0.51
CA ILE A 71 -8.88 2.75 -0.80
C ILE A 71 -8.07 1.46 -0.88
N TYR A 72 -7.52 0.99 0.24
CA TYR A 72 -6.65 -0.19 0.30
C TYR A 72 -7.30 -1.39 1.00
N LYS A 73 -8.48 -1.19 1.60
CA LYS A 73 -9.26 -2.17 2.36
C LYS A 73 -10.73 -1.80 2.29
N ASN A 74 -11.62 -2.77 2.40
CA ASN A 74 -13.08 -2.58 2.39
C ASN A 74 -13.59 -1.98 1.06
N ASN A 75 -12.90 -2.27 -0.04
CA ASN A 75 -13.38 -1.99 -1.38
C ASN A 75 -13.13 -3.16 -2.32
N GLU A 76 -14.04 -3.36 -3.27
CA GLU A 76 -14.09 -4.57 -4.11
C GLU A 76 -12.76 -4.86 -4.83
N THR A 77 -12.11 -3.83 -5.36
CA THR A 77 -10.88 -4.00 -6.14
C THR A 77 -9.70 -4.33 -5.23
N ALA A 78 -9.49 -3.57 -4.16
CA ALA A 78 -8.38 -3.81 -3.25
C ALA A 78 -8.55 -5.15 -2.52
N ASP A 79 -9.75 -5.45 -2.04
CA ASP A 79 -10.04 -6.70 -1.33
C ASP A 79 -9.81 -7.90 -2.25
N TYR A 80 -10.21 -7.83 -3.52
CA TYR A 80 -9.92 -8.89 -4.50
C TYR A 80 -8.41 -9.16 -4.63
N PHE A 81 -7.60 -8.13 -4.88
CA PHE A 81 -6.16 -8.31 -5.06
C PHE A 81 -5.44 -8.70 -3.76
N ASN A 82 -5.92 -8.22 -2.60
CA ASN A 82 -5.42 -8.64 -1.29
C ASN A 82 -5.71 -10.14 -1.04
N GLU A 83 -6.91 -10.61 -1.36
CA GLU A 83 -7.29 -12.02 -1.22
C GLU A 83 -6.49 -12.90 -2.21
N VAL A 84 -6.28 -12.47 -3.47
CA VAL A 84 -5.41 -13.20 -4.43
C VAL A 84 -3.97 -13.31 -3.92
N LEU A 85 -3.43 -12.24 -3.34
CA LEU A 85 -2.08 -12.25 -2.75
C LEU A 85 -2.02 -13.22 -1.56
N ALA A 86 -3.01 -13.17 -0.68
CA ALA A 86 -3.08 -14.05 0.49
C ALA A 86 -3.24 -15.52 0.10
N ASP A 87 -4.06 -15.82 -0.91
CA ASP A 87 -4.24 -17.16 -1.47
C ASP A 87 -2.93 -17.68 -2.08
N THR A 88 -2.21 -16.82 -2.81
CA THR A 88 -0.91 -17.16 -3.42
C THR A 88 0.14 -17.48 -2.34
N LEU A 89 0.20 -16.68 -1.27
CA LEU A 89 1.07 -16.95 -0.13
C LEU A 89 0.74 -18.29 0.53
N THR A 90 -0.55 -18.56 0.72
CA THR A 90 -1.02 -19.79 1.36
C THR A 90 -0.63 -21.01 0.54
N ALA A 91 -0.86 -20.99 -0.77
CA ALA A 91 -0.44 -22.06 -1.67
C ALA A 91 1.08 -22.28 -1.63
N PHE A 92 1.88 -21.21 -1.57
CA PHE A 92 3.33 -21.31 -1.41
C PHE A 92 3.73 -21.99 -0.09
N ILE A 93 3.07 -21.64 1.02
CA ILE A 93 3.31 -22.26 2.33
C ILE A 93 2.93 -23.74 2.30
N GLU A 94 1.78 -24.08 1.74
CA GLU A 94 1.31 -25.48 1.62
C GLU A 94 2.30 -26.34 0.83
N GLU A 95 2.82 -25.86 -0.29
CA GLU A 95 3.85 -26.58 -1.05
C GLU A 95 5.14 -26.77 -0.24
N ARG A 96 5.56 -25.76 0.55
CA ARG A 96 6.71 -25.91 1.45
C ARG A 96 6.47 -26.96 2.53
N LEU A 97 5.26 -27.02 3.07
CA LEU A 97 4.89 -28.00 4.11
C LEU A 97 4.76 -29.43 3.56
N LYS A 98 4.47 -29.59 2.26
CA LYS A 98 4.54 -30.91 1.59
C LYS A 98 5.99 -31.41 1.48
N GLU A 99 6.93 -30.50 1.22
CA GLU A 99 8.37 -30.83 1.15
C GLU A 99 8.98 -31.07 2.54
N ASP A 100 8.62 -30.23 3.52
CA ASP A 100 9.05 -30.32 4.91
C ASP A 100 7.90 -29.99 5.88
N PRO A 101 7.23 -30.99 6.47
CA PRO A 101 6.13 -30.78 7.40
C PRO A 101 6.49 -30.00 8.67
N ASN A 102 7.78 -29.86 9.00
CA ASN A 102 8.25 -29.09 10.16
C ASN A 102 8.78 -27.70 9.76
N ALA A 103 8.57 -27.28 8.51
CA ALA A 103 9.06 -25.99 8.05
C ALA A 103 8.49 -24.84 8.90
N GLU A 104 9.39 -23.97 9.33
CA GLU A 104 9.10 -22.74 10.06
C GLU A 104 9.21 -21.54 9.10
N ILE A 105 8.06 -20.99 8.70
CA ILE A 105 7.94 -19.95 7.69
C ILE A 105 8.18 -18.57 8.31
N ARG A 106 9.07 -17.78 7.70
CA ARG A 106 9.27 -16.36 8.01
C ARG A 106 8.79 -15.50 6.86
N ILE A 107 7.93 -14.54 7.15
CA ILE A 107 7.32 -13.61 6.19
C ILE A 107 7.78 -12.20 6.56
N LEU A 108 8.13 -11.37 5.58
CA LEU A 108 8.36 -9.94 5.78
C LEU A 108 7.43 -9.14 4.87
N GLU A 109 6.70 -8.19 5.44
CA GLU A 109 5.87 -7.25 4.67
C GLU A 109 6.53 -5.88 4.68
N ILE A 110 6.86 -5.38 3.49
CA ILE A 110 7.45 -4.05 3.25
C ILE A 110 6.32 -3.04 3.10
N GLY A 111 6.37 -1.96 3.87
CA GLY A 111 5.42 -0.85 3.76
C GLY A 111 3.97 -1.29 3.94
N VAL A 112 3.71 -1.90 5.08
CA VAL A 112 2.39 -2.40 5.51
C VAL A 112 1.28 -1.35 5.41
N GLY A 113 1.61 -0.06 5.56
CA GLY A 113 0.66 1.04 5.54
C GLY A 113 -0.55 0.76 6.43
N THR A 114 -1.75 0.97 5.90
CA THR A 114 -3.02 0.79 6.63
C THR A 114 -3.34 -0.67 7.02
N GLY A 115 -2.50 -1.66 6.64
CA GLY A 115 -2.70 -3.06 6.99
C GLY A 115 -3.76 -3.79 6.15
N GLY A 116 -4.20 -3.21 5.03
CA GLY A 116 -5.21 -3.82 4.14
C GLY A 116 -4.80 -5.22 3.65
N THR A 117 -3.58 -5.34 3.13
CA THR A 117 -3.02 -6.63 2.69
C THR A 117 -2.78 -7.56 3.87
N SER A 118 -2.20 -7.06 4.97
CA SER A 118 -1.94 -7.84 6.18
C SER A 118 -3.21 -8.48 6.74
N ALA A 119 -4.34 -7.76 6.76
CA ALA A 119 -5.61 -8.29 7.25
C ALA A 119 -6.09 -9.53 6.46
N ALA A 120 -5.98 -9.48 5.13
CA ALA A 120 -6.32 -10.62 4.27
C ALA A 120 -5.36 -11.79 4.51
N VAL A 121 -4.06 -11.51 4.63
CA VAL A 121 -3.04 -12.52 4.89
C VAL A 121 -3.26 -13.20 6.25
N PHE A 122 -3.48 -12.45 7.34
CA PHE A 122 -3.73 -13.03 8.66
C PHE A 122 -4.98 -13.91 8.69
N LYS A 123 -6.03 -13.55 7.95
CA LYS A 123 -7.23 -14.39 7.80
C LYS A 123 -6.91 -15.74 7.18
N ARG A 124 -6.02 -15.80 6.18
CA ARG A 124 -5.58 -17.06 5.55
C ARG A 124 -4.60 -17.86 6.40
N LEU A 125 -3.71 -17.18 7.12
CA LEU A 125 -2.72 -17.84 7.96
C LEU A 125 -3.33 -18.54 9.18
N LYS A 126 -4.60 -18.31 9.53
CA LYS A 126 -5.26 -18.93 10.71
C LYS A 126 -5.09 -20.45 10.77
N GLU A 127 -5.21 -21.13 9.63
CA GLU A 127 -5.13 -22.60 9.55
C GLU A 127 -3.68 -23.11 9.64
N VAL A 128 -2.70 -22.30 9.23
CA VAL A 128 -1.27 -22.66 9.19
C VAL A 128 -0.42 -21.90 10.20
N LYS A 129 -1.06 -21.20 11.16
CA LYS A 129 -0.40 -20.28 12.10
C LYS A 129 0.74 -20.93 12.90
N HIS A 130 0.65 -22.22 13.16
CA HIS A 130 1.66 -22.99 13.90
C HIS A 130 2.97 -23.17 13.13
N HIS A 131 2.94 -23.03 11.81
CA HIS A 131 4.12 -23.06 10.95
C HIS A 131 4.70 -21.66 10.72
N VAL A 132 4.00 -20.59 11.11
CA VAL A 132 4.50 -19.22 10.96
C VAL A 132 5.37 -18.88 12.16
N LYS A 133 6.68 -18.83 11.94
CA LYS A 133 7.66 -18.45 12.96
C LYS A 133 7.70 -16.95 13.19
N GLU A 134 7.60 -16.18 12.11
CA GLU A 134 7.67 -14.72 12.16
C GLU A 134 6.87 -14.13 11.01
N TYR A 135 6.05 -13.13 11.32
CA TYR A 135 5.57 -12.15 10.35
C TYR A 135 6.19 -10.81 10.71
N CYS A 136 7.22 -10.41 9.97
CA CYS A 136 7.93 -9.15 10.18
C CYS A 136 7.18 -8.02 9.49
N TYR A 137 6.38 -7.31 10.29
CA TYR A 137 5.55 -6.18 9.91
C TYR A 137 6.42 -4.92 9.86
N THR A 138 6.61 -4.36 8.66
CA THR A 138 7.54 -3.24 8.49
C THR A 138 6.95 -2.03 7.79
N ASP A 139 7.34 -0.86 8.28
CA ASP A 139 7.02 0.44 7.67
C ASP A 139 8.09 1.48 8.02
N LEU A 140 8.09 2.62 7.35
CA LEU A 140 8.88 3.79 7.75
C LEU A 140 8.28 4.49 8.97
N SER A 141 6.95 4.49 9.07
CA SER A 141 6.20 5.14 10.15
C SER A 141 5.82 4.15 11.25
N LYS A 142 6.15 4.51 12.50
CA LYS A 142 5.75 3.71 13.67
C LYS A 142 4.25 3.80 13.97
N ALA A 143 3.53 4.76 13.38
CA ALA A 143 2.10 4.93 13.60
C ALA A 143 1.30 3.67 13.22
N PHE A 144 1.73 2.98 12.16
CA PHE A 144 1.10 1.73 11.71
C PHE A 144 1.29 0.57 12.71
N PHE A 145 2.35 0.58 13.51
CA PHE A 145 2.62 -0.49 14.48
C PHE A 145 1.64 -0.45 15.64
N MET A 146 1.31 0.74 16.16
CA MET A 146 0.35 0.89 17.26
C MET A 146 -1.04 0.38 16.87
N HIS A 147 -1.46 0.63 15.63
CA HIS A 147 -2.71 0.09 15.09
C HIS A 147 -2.66 -1.45 15.01
N ALA A 148 -1.59 -2.00 14.41
CA ALA A 148 -1.44 -3.44 14.26
C ALA A 148 -1.31 -4.19 15.59
N GLU A 149 -0.62 -3.63 16.59
CA GLU A 149 -0.52 -4.21 17.94
C GLU A 149 -1.88 -4.38 18.60
N LYS A 150 -2.79 -3.43 18.39
CA LYS A 150 -4.13 -3.46 18.94
C LYS A 150 -5.07 -4.37 18.15
N GLU A 151 -5.06 -4.27 16.83
CA GLU A 151 -6.04 -4.92 15.97
C GLU A 151 -5.64 -6.33 15.54
N TYR A 152 -4.34 -6.61 15.35
CA TYR A 152 -3.84 -7.88 14.82
C TYR A 152 -3.02 -8.67 15.83
N GLY A 153 -2.29 -7.99 16.72
CA GLY A 153 -1.43 -8.61 17.73
C GLY A 153 -2.09 -9.74 18.54
N PRO A 154 -3.31 -9.55 19.11
CA PRO A 154 -3.94 -10.55 19.97
C PRO A 154 -4.13 -11.93 19.32
N ASP A 155 -4.41 -11.97 18.02
CA ASP A 155 -4.68 -13.20 17.26
C ASP A 155 -3.44 -13.75 16.54
N ASN A 156 -2.35 -12.97 16.46
CA ASN A 156 -1.17 -13.29 15.66
C ASN A 156 0.12 -13.18 16.51
N PRO A 157 0.42 -14.16 17.38
CA PRO A 157 1.54 -14.10 18.32
C PRO A 157 2.93 -14.13 17.65
N TYR A 158 2.99 -14.48 16.37
CA TYR A 158 4.20 -14.49 15.54
C TYR A 158 4.51 -13.12 14.90
N LEU A 159 3.66 -12.12 15.13
CA LEU A 159 3.80 -10.78 14.56
C LEU A 159 4.93 -10.01 15.26
N THR A 160 5.86 -9.47 14.48
CA THR A 160 6.95 -8.62 14.97
C THR A 160 6.96 -7.31 14.21
N TYR A 161 7.40 -6.23 14.84
CA TYR A 161 7.37 -4.89 14.25
C TYR A 161 8.78 -4.34 14.08
N LYS A 162 9.13 -3.90 12.87
CA LYS A 162 10.42 -3.27 12.60
C LYS A 162 10.29 -2.10 11.65
N ARG A 163 11.04 -1.03 11.91
CA ARG A 163 11.21 0.03 10.92
C ARG A 163 12.12 -0.48 9.80
N PHE A 164 11.67 -0.39 8.55
CA PHE A 164 12.47 -0.80 7.40
C PHE A 164 12.29 0.17 6.24
N ASN A 165 13.40 0.78 5.81
CA ASN A 165 13.49 1.50 4.56
C ASN A 165 14.10 0.58 3.49
N VAL A 166 13.26 0.11 2.56
CA VAL A 166 13.70 -0.77 1.46
C VAL A 166 14.68 -0.08 0.51
N GLU A 167 14.83 1.24 0.53
CA GLU A 167 15.87 1.93 -0.24
C GLU A 167 17.27 1.68 0.32
N GLU A 168 17.40 1.38 1.60
CA GLU A 168 18.69 1.21 2.28
C GLU A 168 19.03 -0.28 2.50
N PRO A 169 20.32 -0.64 2.63
CA PRO A 169 20.72 -2.02 2.87
C PRO A 169 20.02 -2.64 4.09
N PRO A 170 19.37 -3.81 3.97
CA PRO A 170 18.63 -4.43 5.08
C PRO A 170 19.48 -4.73 6.31
N ALA A 171 20.72 -5.18 6.10
CA ALA A 171 21.66 -5.53 7.16
C ALA A 171 21.99 -4.36 8.11
N LEU A 172 21.93 -3.12 7.62
CA LEU A 172 22.18 -1.91 8.43
C LEU A 172 20.96 -1.51 9.27
N GLN A 173 19.82 -2.16 9.07
CA GLN A 173 18.52 -1.83 9.68
C GLN A 173 18.03 -2.95 10.61
N GLY A 174 18.87 -3.94 10.91
CA GLY A 174 18.49 -5.09 11.73
C GLY A 174 17.52 -6.03 11.03
N ILE A 175 17.47 -6.02 9.70
CA ILE A 175 16.74 -6.98 8.88
C ILE A 175 17.76 -7.99 8.34
N GLU A 176 17.55 -9.25 8.68
CA GLU A 176 18.46 -10.35 8.34
C GLU A 176 18.38 -10.67 6.83
N ALA A 177 19.55 -10.77 6.19
CA ALA A 177 19.64 -11.14 4.78
C ALA A 177 19.42 -12.64 4.60
N GLY A 178 18.72 -13.04 3.53
CA GLY A 178 18.49 -14.44 3.20
C GLY A 178 17.63 -15.20 4.21
N ALA A 179 16.81 -14.50 5.00
CA ALA A 179 16.13 -15.04 6.17
C ALA A 179 14.63 -15.32 5.97
N TYR A 180 14.00 -14.69 4.98
CA TYR A 180 12.56 -14.74 4.78
C TYR A 180 12.16 -15.66 3.63
N ASP A 181 11.17 -16.50 3.85
CA ASP A 181 10.61 -17.42 2.85
C ASP A 181 9.71 -16.67 1.87
N ALA A 182 8.98 -15.67 2.37
CA ALA A 182 8.15 -14.78 1.57
C ALA A 182 8.40 -13.31 1.93
N VAL A 183 8.40 -12.46 0.91
CA VAL A 183 8.38 -11.00 1.06
C VAL A 183 7.15 -10.46 0.36
N ILE A 184 6.39 -9.62 1.05
CA ILE A 184 5.17 -8.97 0.54
C ILE A 184 5.47 -7.49 0.35
N ALA A 185 5.03 -6.92 -0.75
CA ALA A 185 5.04 -5.47 -0.95
C ALA A 185 3.81 -5.05 -1.75
N ALA A 186 2.90 -4.31 -1.12
CA ALA A 186 1.66 -3.84 -1.71
C ALA A 186 1.69 -2.32 -1.88
N ASN A 187 1.71 -1.84 -3.13
CA ASN A 187 1.67 -0.43 -3.53
C ASN A 187 2.77 0.47 -2.91
N VAL A 188 3.91 -0.12 -2.53
CA VAL A 188 4.98 0.56 -1.80
C VAL A 188 6.25 0.75 -2.63
N LEU A 189 6.67 -0.24 -3.43
CA LEU A 189 8.01 -0.22 -4.04
C LEU A 189 8.12 0.88 -5.09
N ARG A 190 6.98 1.23 -5.71
CA ARG A 190 6.89 2.35 -6.64
C ARG A 190 7.28 3.69 -6.02
N ALA A 191 7.03 3.91 -4.73
CA ALA A 191 7.34 5.16 -4.01
C ALA A 191 8.80 5.26 -3.54
N THR A 192 9.73 4.69 -4.33
CA THR A 192 11.17 4.70 -4.04
C THR A 192 11.95 5.35 -5.18
N LYS A 193 13.12 5.90 -4.87
CA LYS A 193 13.95 6.61 -5.85
C LYS A 193 14.47 5.73 -6.98
N ASN A 194 14.90 4.51 -6.66
CA ASN A 194 15.55 3.62 -7.62
C ASN A 194 15.00 2.19 -7.50
N ILE A 195 14.18 1.77 -8.46
CA ILE A 195 13.49 0.48 -8.42
C ILE A 195 14.46 -0.69 -8.46
N ARG A 196 15.64 -0.54 -9.10
CA ARG A 196 16.66 -1.60 -9.11
C ARG A 196 17.29 -1.78 -7.74
N ARG A 197 17.59 -0.69 -7.02
CA ARG A 197 18.12 -0.75 -5.64
C ARG A 197 17.07 -1.36 -4.72
N THR A 198 15.83 -0.87 -4.80
CA THR A 198 14.68 -1.36 -4.04
C THR A 198 14.46 -2.87 -4.22
N LEU A 199 14.39 -3.35 -5.46
CA LEU A 199 14.22 -4.78 -5.75
C LEU A 199 15.43 -5.63 -5.31
N ARG A 200 16.65 -5.09 -5.39
CA ARG A 200 17.84 -5.78 -4.85
C ARG A 200 17.77 -5.94 -3.33
N ASN A 201 17.33 -4.91 -2.61
CA ASN A 201 17.18 -4.98 -1.15
C ASN A 201 16.04 -5.93 -0.75
N ALA A 202 14.90 -5.88 -1.44
CA ALA A 202 13.83 -6.86 -1.25
C ALA A 202 14.30 -8.30 -1.57
N LYS A 203 15.12 -8.48 -2.60
CA LYS A 203 15.71 -9.78 -2.91
C LYS A 203 16.75 -10.22 -1.88
N ALA A 204 17.50 -9.29 -1.28
CA ALA A 204 18.56 -9.59 -0.34
C ALA A 204 18.03 -10.21 0.96
N VAL A 205 16.80 -9.90 1.38
CA VAL A 205 16.19 -10.49 2.58
C VAL A 205 15.56 -11.87 2.31
N LEU A 206 15.29 -12.20 1.04
CA LEU A 206 14.72 -13.50 0.65
C LEU A 206 15.73 -14.64 0.74
N LYS A 207 15.30 -15.75 1.34
CA LYS A 207 15.97 -17.05 1.23
C LYS A 207 16.14 -17.47 -0.24
N LYS A 208 17.05 -18.42 -0.46
CA LYS A 208 17.07 -19.18 -1.72
C LYS A 208 15.71 -19.88 -1.88
N ASN A 209 15.12 -19.80 -3.08
CA ASN A 209 13.78 -20.32 -3.38
C ASN A 209 12.61 -19.64 -2.62
N GLY A 210 12.86 -18.50 -1.97
CA GLY A 210 11.80 -17.65 -1.44
C GLY A 210 11.04 -16.89 -2.52
N ILE A 211 9.85 -16.40 -2.19
CA ILE A 211 8.94 -15.72 -3.11
C ILE A 211 8.78 -14.23 -2.77
N LEU A 212 8.76 -13.37 -3.80
CA LEU A 212 8.35 -11.97 -3.68
C LEU A 212 6.93 -11.83 -4.24
N LEU A 213 6.01 -11.37 -3.39
CA LEU A 213 4.62 -11.10 -3.75
C LEU A 213 4.43 -9.59 -3.90
N LEU A 214 4.13 -9.15 -5.13
CA LEU A 214 3.91 -7.75 -5.46
C LEU A 214 2.44 -7.52 -5.80
N ASN A 215 1.80 -6.58 -5.11
CA ASN A 215 0.50 -6.03 -5.48
C ASN A 215 0.69 -4.55 -5.82
N GLU A 216 0.70 -4.20 -7.10
CA GLU A 216 1.04 -2.85 -7.56
C GLU A 216 0.04 -2.37 -8.61
N ILE A 217 -0.34 -1.09 -8.52
CA ILE A 217 -1.01 -0.42 -9.62
C ILE A 217 -0.11 -0.40 -10.86
N SER A 218 -0.70 -0.77 -12.00
CA SER A 218 0.03 -0.96 -13.26
C SER A 218 -0.42 -0.03 -14.38
N SER A 219 -1.25 0.96 -14.07
CA SER A 219 -1.74 1.96 -15.02
C SER A 219 -1.92 3.32 -14.36
N HIS A 220 -1.88 4.38 -15.18
CA HIS A 220 -2.19 5.72 -14.72
C HIS A 220 -3.70 5.96 -14.69
N SER A 221 -4.14 6.73 -13.70
CA SER A 221 -5.50 7.24 -13.64
C SER A 221 -5.50 8.70 -13.23
N VAL A 222 -6.50 9.44 -13.69
CA VAL A 222 -6.74 10.82 -13.21
C VAL A 222 -6.99 10.82 -11.71
N TYR A 223 -7.70 9.81 -11.22
CA TYR A 223 -7.93 9.61 -9.78
C TYR A 223 -6.62 9.56 -8.98
N SER A 224 -5.67 8.72 -9.40
CA SER A 224 -4.40 8.57 -8.68
C SER A 224 -3.57 9.84 -8.71
N HIS A 225 -3.57 10.59 -9.83
CA HIS A 225 -2.89 11.88 -9.93
C HIS A 225 -3.51 12.96 -9.02
N LEU A 226 -4.84 13.01 -8.94
CA LEU A 226 -5.56 13.99 -8.13
C LEU A 226 -5.64 13.63 -6.64
N THR A 227 -5.09 12.48 -6.24
CA THR A 227 -5.01 12.05 -4.84
C THR A 227 -3.55 11.84 -4.46
N PHE A 228 -3.05 10.62 -4.58
CA PHE A 228 -1.70 10.25 -4.17
C PHE A 228 -0.60 10.91 -5.01
N GLY A 229 -0.90 11.33 -6.24
CA GLY A 229 -0.03 12.15 -7.08
C GLY A 229 0.26 13.54 -6.52
N LEU A 230 -0.44 13.96 -5.46
CA LEU A 230 -0.13 15.19 -4.74
C LEU A 230 0.94 14.98 -3.64
N LEU A 231 1.26 13.73 -3.31
CA LEU A 231 2.25 13.39 -2.30
C LEU A 231 3.66 13.36 -2.89
N GLU A 232 4.64 13.88 -2.14
CA GLU A 232 6.07 13.89 -2.54
C GLU A 232 6.57 12.49 -2.91
N GLY A 233 6.16 11.47 -2.13
CA GLY A 233 6.50 10.06 -2.35
C GLY A 233 6.18 9.54 -3.77
N TRP A 234 5.19 10.12 -4.44
CA TRP A 234 4.79 9.74 -5.80
C TRP A 234 5.84 10.09 -6.85
N TRP A 235 6.64 11.13 -6.59
CA TRP A 235 7.58 11.74 -7.53
C TRP A 235 9.05 11.56 -7.14
N LEU A 236 9.34 10.71 -6.15
CA LEU A 236 10.71 10.46 -5.69
C LEU A 236 11.61 9.78 -6.74
N TYR A 237 11.04 9.19 -7.80
CA TYR A 237 11.81 8.38 -8.74
C TYR A 237 12.91 9.18 -9.45
N GLU A 238 14.11 8.61 -9.51
CA GLU A 238 15.28 9.16 -10.22
C GLU A 238 15.63 8.29 -11.46
N ASP A 239 14.79 7.30 -11.76
CA ASP A 239 14.98 6.27 -12.78
C ASP A 239 13.85 6.21 -13.83
N ALA A 240 13.42 7.39 -14.29
CA ALA A 240 12.28 7.60 -15.21
C ALA A 240 12.17 6.60 -16.38
N LYS A 241 13.31 6.18 -16.96
CA LYS A 241 13.37 5.21 -18.08
C LYS A 241 12.79 3.83 -17.75
N LEU A 242 12.55 3.52 -16.47
CA LEU A 242 12.00 2.26 -15.99
C LEU A 242 10.58 2.44 -15.41
N ARG A 243 10.01 3.63 -15.49
CA ARG A 243 8.70 3.96 -14.93
C ARG A 243 7.68 4.11 -16.05
N ILE A 244 6.42 3.83 -15.73
CA ILE A 244 5.32 4.18 -16.62
C ILE A 244 5.22 5.71 -16.62
N PRO A 245 5.23 6.37 -17.80
CA PRO A 245 5.16 7.83 -17.88
C PRO A 245 3.83 8.37 -17.34
N GLY A 246 3.89 9.21 -16.30
CA GLY A 246 2.75 9.95 -15.75
C GLY A 246 2.43 11.22 -16.51
#